data_AF-A0A9X1QMQ9-F1
#
_entry.id   AF-A0A9X1QMQ9-F1
#
_cell.length_a   1.000
_cell.length_b   1.000
_cell.length_c   1.000
_cell.angle_alpha   90.00
_cell.angle_beta   90.00
_cell.angle_gamma   90.00
#
_symmetry.space_group_name_H-M   'P 1'
#
loop_
_entity.id
_entity.type
_entity.pdbx_description
1 polymer ?
#
loop_
_entity_poly.entity_id
_entity_poly.type
_entity_poly.pdbx_seq_one_letter_code
_entity_poly.pdbx_strand_id
1 'polypeptide(L)'
;MIESYDHCRFRSTINMARYGFGSGEYKYFSYPLPPALTELRPQAYDRLVGLANDWYAAMGKPDRFPAAHSDFLKRCHDAGQTRPTPLILKYGSGDYNTLHQDIYGDNVFPLQMAILLSDPADFDGGEFVLTEQRPRQQSRANVVQLAQGDAVIFAVRERPVRGTKGVYRVQHRHGVSRLHRGSRFTVGVIFHDAA
;
A
#
# COMPACT_ATOMS: atom_id res chain seq x y z
N MET A 1 6.55 -9.63 13.76
CA MET A 1 6.67 -8.54 12.76
C MET A 1 6.94 -7.17 13.40
N ILE A 2 6.32 -6.77 14.53
CA ILE A 2 6.66 -5.48 15.17
C ILE A 2 8.14 -5.41 15.55
N GLU A 3 8.69 -6.46 16.15
CA GLU A 3 10.13 -6.57 16.51
C GLU A 3 11.07 -6.35 15.32
N SER A 4 10.62 -6.64 14.10
CA SER A 4 11.41 -6.38 12.89
C SER A 4 11.76 -4.90 12.74
N TYR A 5 10.97 -3.99 13.31
CA TYR A 5 11.20 -2.55 13.29
C TYR A 5 12.58 -2.16 13.83
N ASP A 6 13.10 -2.87 14.83
CA ASP A 6 14.38 -2.60 15.48
C ASP A 6 15.49 -3.59 15.08
N HIS A 7 15.12 -4.75 14.53
CA HIS A 7 16.05 -5.87 14.33
C HIS A 7 16.27 -6.29 12.87
N CYS A 8 15.50 -5.77 11.91
CA CYS A 8 15.68 -6.09 10.49
C CYS A 8 16.58 -5.08 9.75
N ARG A 9 17.04 -5.50 8.57
CA ARG A 9 17.75 -4.63 7.63
C ARG A 9 16.75 -3.79 6.84
N PHE A 10 17.00 -2.49 6.82
CA PHE A 10 16.21 -1.52 6.07
C PHE A 10 17.10 -0.82 5.04
N ARG A 11 16.54 -0.58 3.85
CA ARG A 11 17.27 0.17 2.80
C ARG A 11 17.16 1.67 3.01
N SER A 12 16.11 2.09 3.70
CA SER A 12 15.90 3.48 4.07
C SER A 12 14.90 3.61 5.22
N THR A 13 15.10 4.66 6.00
CA THR A 13 14.18 5.14 7.04
C THR A 13 13.73 6.53 6.63
N ILE A 14 12.42 6.75 6.61
CA ILE A 14 11.82 8.02 6.23
C ILE A 14 11.14 8.64 7.44
N ASN A 15 11.63 9.81 7.83
CA ASN A 15 10.91 10.71 8.73
C ASN A 15 9.89 11.49 7.89
N MET A 16 8.60 11.23 8.10
CA MET A 16 7.52 11.72 7.24
C MET A 16 7.40 13.25 7.25
N ALA A 17 7.67 13.88 8.40
CA ALA A 17 7.57 15.33 8.57
C ALA A 17 8.52 16.07 7.65
N ARG A 18 9.71 15.51 7.40
CA ARG A 18 10.72 16.10 6.49
C ARG A 18 10.24 16.21 5.04
N TYR A 19 9.30 15.35 4.62
CA TYR A 19 8.85 15.25 3.23
C TYR A 19 7.41 15.72 3.03
N GLY A 20 6.76 16.26 4.05
CA GLY A 20 5.36 16.70 3.98
C GLY A 20 4.34 15.55 3.86
N PHE A 21 4.74 14.33 4.24
CA PHE A 21 3.86 13.15 4.20
C PHE A 21 3.02 12.99 5.47
N GLY A 22 3.06 13.97 6.38
CA GLY A 22 2.43 13.93 7.69
C GLY A 22 3.50 13.88 8.78
N SER A 23 3.25 13.13 9.84
CA SER A 23 4.18 12.94 10.96
C SER A 23 4.25 11.46 11.33
N GLY A 24 5.41 11.00 11.77
CA GLY A 24 5.72 9.59 12.02
C GLY A 24 6.92 9.10 11.22
N GLU A 25 7.11 7.78 11.22
CA GLU A 25 8.23 7.14 10.54
C GLU A 25 7.77 5.89 9.77
N TYR A 26 8.39 5.67 8.62
CA TYR A 26 8.35 4.35 7.99
C TYR A 26 9.73 3.91 7.51
N LYS A 27 9.95 2.60 7.50
CA LYS A 27 11.20 1.97 7.08
C LYS A 27 10.93 0.98 5.96
N TYR A 28 11.65 1.11 4.85
CA TYR A 28 11.60 0.14 3.75
C TYR A 28 12.55 -1.02 4.03
N PHE A 29 12.05 -2.25 3.98
CA PHE A 29 12.89 -3.43 4.14
C PHE A 29 13.92 -3.53 3.01
N SER A 30 15.09 -4.09 3.30
CA SER A 30 16.08 -4.50 2.29
C SER A 30 15.83 -5.94 1.84
N TYR A 31 16.36 -6.32 0.68
CA TYR A 31 16.54 -7.73 0.35
C TYR A 31 17.72 -8.33 1.16
N PRO A 32 17.66 -9.62 1.56
CA PRO A 32 16.46 -10.46 1.54
C PRO A 32 15.40 -9.95 2.52
N LEU A 33 14.12 -10.08 2.15
CA LEU A 33 13.00 -9.65 3.00
C LEU A 33 12.86 -10.58 4.23
N PRO A 34 12.25 -10.10 5.33
CA PRO A 34 11.88 -10.96 6.46
C PRO A 34 11.08 -12.19 5.99
N PRO A 35 11.26 -13.38 6.59
CA PRO A 35 10.63 -14.62 6.13
C PRO A 35 9.11 -14.50 5.90
N ALA A 36 8.39 -13.88 6.84
CA ALA A 36 6.95 -13.65 6.72
C ALA A 36 6.56 -12.85 5.47
N LEU A 37 7.37 -11.86 5.06
CA LEU A 37 7.11 -11.08 3.84
C LEU A 37 7.55 -11.82 2.58
N THR A 38 8.62 -12.60 2.66
CA THR A 38 9.08 -13.47 1.58
C THR A 38 8.01 -14.50 1.20
N GLU A 39 7.26 -15.01 2.17
CA GLU A 39 6.16 -15.95 1.94
C GLU A 39 4.84 -15.25 1.54
N LEU A 40 4.46 -14.20 2.26
CA LEU A 40 3.16 -13.54 2.08
C LEU A 40 3.05 -12.79 0.75
N ARG A 41 4.08 -12.03 0.36
CA ARG A 41 4.04 -11.13 -0.81
C ARG A 41 3.70 -11.88 -2.12
N PRO A 42 4.35 -13.00 -2.48
CA PRO A 42 3.98 -13.75 -3.68
C PRO A 42 2.60 -14.43 -3.55
N GLN A 43 2.26 -14.99 -2.39
CA GLN A 43 0.95 -15.64 -2.22
C GLN A 43 -0.23 -14.67 -2.37
N ALA A 44 -0.10 -13.46 -1.80
CA ALA A 44 -1.10 -12.42 -1.96
C ALA A 44 -1.16 -11.91 -3.42
N TYR A 45 -0.02 -11.81 -4.11
CA TYR A 45 0.01 -11.47 -5.53
C TYR A 45 -0.78 -12.46 -6.38
N ASP A 46 -0.54 -13.77 -6.18
CA ASP A 46 -1.19 -14.84 -6.96
C ASP A 46 -2.72 -14.78 -6.84
N ARG A 47 -3.24 -14.37 -5.68
CA ARG A 47 -4.68 -14.18 -5.47
C ARG A 47 -5.23 -12.91 -6.11
N LEU A 48 -4.39 -11.90 -6.33
CA LEU A 48 -4.80 -10.57 -6.79
C LEU A 48 -4.53 -10.32 -8.29
N VAL A 49 -3.66 -11.10 -8.92
CA VAL A 49 -3.25 -10.88 -10.31
C VAL A 49 -4.42 -10.99 -11.29
N GLY A 50 -5.35 -11.91 -11.05
CA GLY A 50 -6.58 -12.02 -11.84
C GLY A 50 -7.41 -10.74 -11.79
N LEU A 51 -7.68 -10.25 -10.58
CA LEU A 51 -8.41 -8.99 -10.36
C LEU A 51 -7.68 -7.78 -10.99
N ALA A 52 -6.35 -7.72 -10.87
CA ALA A 52 -5.55 -6.66 -11.46
C ALA A 52 -5.65 -6.65 -12.99
N ASN A 53 -5.61 -7.83 -13.62
CA ASN A 53 -5.76 -7.98 -15.06
C ASN A 53 -7.18 -7.63 -15.52
N ASP A 54 -8.21 -8.04 -14.79
CA ASP A 54 -9.60 -7.66 -15.05
C ASP A 54 -9.79 -6.14 -14.95
N TRP A 55 -9.15 -5.51 -13.96
CA TRP A 55 -9.17 -4.06 -13.82
C TRP A 55 -8.52 -3.35 -15.00
N TYR A 56 -7.36 -3.82 -15.44
CA TYR A 56 -6.68 -3.25 -16.60
C TYR A 56 -7.51 -3.43 -17.87
N ALA A 57 -8.11 -4.61 -18.07
CA ALA A 57 -9.02 -4.87 -19.18
C ALA A 57 -10.24 -3.93 -19.17
N ALA A 58 -10.92 -3.81 -18.04
CA ALA A 58 -12.10 -2.96 -17.88
C ALA A 58 -11.79 -1.47 -18.07
N MET A 59 -10.55 -1.06 -17.77
CA MET A 59 -10.07 0.30 -17.99
C MET A 59 -9.49 0.52 -19.41
N GLY A 60 -9.47 -0.48 -20.28
CA GLY A 60 -8.91 -0.39 -21.63
C GLY A 60 -7.38 -0.27 -21.66
N LYS A 61 -6.69 -0.74 -20.61
CA LYS A 61 -5.22 -0.82 -20.59
C LYS A 61 -4.77 -2.12 -21.27
N PRO A 62 -3.83 -2.07 -22.22
CA PRO A 62 -3.39 -3.25 -22.97
C PRO A 62 -2.51 -4.19 -22.14
N ASP A 63 -1.75 -3.66 -21.18
CA ASP A 63 -0.78 -4.43 -20.41
C ASP A 63 -1.43 -5.51 -19.54
N ARG A 64 -0.73 -6.62 -19.35
CA ARG A 64 -1.12 -7.69 -18.42
C ARG A 64 0.01 -8.03 -17.48
N PHE A 65 -0.36 -8.31 -16.24
CA PHE A 65 0.52 -8.79 -15.19
C PHE A 65 0.76 -10.30 -15.39
N PRO A 66 2.02 -10.75 -15.28
CA PRO A 66 2.36 -12.17 -15.44
C PRO A 66 1.77 -12.98 -14.27
N ALA A 67 1.59 -14.28 -14.45
CA ALA A 67 0.92 -15.12 -13.45
C ALA A 67 1.71 -15.21 -12.13
N ALA A 68 3.04 -15.29 -12.21
CA ALA A 68 3.90 -15.40 -11.03
C ALA A 68 4.46 -14.04 -10.60
N HIS A 69 4.52 -13.82 -9.29
CA HIS A 69 5.10 -12.59 -8.71
C HIS A 69 6.57 -12.39 -9.09
N SER A 70 7.35 -13.46 -9.14
CA SER A 70 8.77 -13.42 -9.53
C SER A 70 8.98 -12.87 -10.94
N ASP A 71 8.11 -13.22 -11.89
CA ASP A 71 8.18 -12.73 -13.26
C ASP A 71 7.84 -11.24 -13.34
N PHE A 72 6.93 -10.79 -12.48
CA PHE A 72 6.61 -9.38 -12.37
C PHE A 72 7.75 -8.58 -11.74
N LEU A 73 8.42 -9.13 -10.72
CA LEU A 73 9.64 -8.52 -10.18
C LEU A 73 10.76 -8.48 -11.22
N LYS A 74 10.94 -9.55 -12.02
CA LYS A 74 11.89 -9.54 -13.13
C LYS A 74 11.58 -8.41 -14.11
N ARG A 75 10.31 -8.22 -14.49
CA ARG A 75 9.89 -7.09 -15.33
C ARG A 75 10.24 -5.74 -14.70
N CYS A 76 10.06 -5.59 -13.40
CA CYS A 76 10.48 -4.39 -12.68
C CYS A 76 12.00 -4.20 -12.80
N HIS A 77 12.79 -5.24 -12.54
CA HIS A 77 14.26 -5.19 -12.56
C HIS A 77 14.81 -4.89 -13.96
N ASP A 78 14.23 -5.49 -15.00
CA ASP A 78 14.58 -5.23 -16.40
C ASP A 78 14.32 -3.75 -16.79
N ALA A 79 13.38 -3.09 -16.10
CA ALA A 79 13.08 -1.66 -16.25
C ALA A 79 13.82 -0.76 -15.25
N GLY A 80 14.83 -1.27 -14.54
CA GLY A 80 15.62 -0.51 -13.57
C GLY A 80 14.97 -0.35 -12.18
N GLN A 81 13.79 -0.93 -11.95
CA GLN A 81 13.12 -0.91 -10.65
C GLN A 81 13.60 -2.03 -9.73
N THR A 82 14.73 -1.84 -9.04
CA THR A 82 15.42 -2.90 -8.28
C THR A 82 15.22 -2.83 -6.76
N ARG A 83 14.57 -1.78 -6.26
CA ARG A 83 14.51 -1.51 -4.81
C ARG A 83 13.24 -2.11 -4.19
N PRO A 84 13.32 -2.96 -3.16
CA PRO A 84 12.14 -3.55 -2.52
C PRO A 84 11.23 -2.49 -1.91
N THR A 85 9.92 -2.68 -2.04
CA THR A 85 8.89 -1.74 -1.59
C THR A 85 8.13 -2.14 -0.32
N PRO A 86 8.17 -3.38 0.23
CA PRO A 86 7.58 -3.64 1.53
C PRO A 86 8.18 -2.73 2.61
N LEU A 87 7.33 -2.25 3.50
CA LEU A 87 7.68 -1.30 4.53
C LEU A 87 6.93 -1.57 5.84
N ILE A 88 7.49 -1.08 6.94
CA ILE A 88 6.83 -1.00 8.23
C ILE A 88 6.69 0.47 8.62
N LEU A 89 5.48 0.84 9.06
CA LEU A 89 5.13 2.19 9.49
C LEU A 89 4.91 2.18 10.99
N LYS A 90 5.42 3.21 11.68
CA LYS A 90 5.21 3.47 13.10
C LYS A 90 4.66 4.87 13.27
N TYR A 91 3.55 4.95 13.97
CA TYR A 91 2.92 6.21 14.39
C TYR A 91 2.83 6.25 15.92
N GLY A 92 3.09 7.41 16.51
CA GLY A 92 2.79 7.75 17.89
C GLY A 92 1.62 8.72 18.02
N SER A 93 1.29 9.13 19.24
CA SER A 93 0.28 10.16 19.46
C SER A 93 0.63 11.46 18.73
N GLY A 94 -0.35 12.01 18.01
CA GLY A 94 -0.21 13.21 17.19
C GLY A 94 0.18 12.94 15.73
N ASP A 95 0.75 11.77 15.44
CA ASP A 95 1.18 11.38 14.10
C ASP A 95 0.01 11.08 13.16
N TYR A 96 0.25 11.19 11.86
CA TYR A 96 -0.72 10.96 10.80
C TYR A 96 -0.03 10.77 9.44
N ASN A 97 -0.73 10.20 8.46
CA ASN A 97 -0.24 10.09 7.09
C ASN A 97 -1.17 10.83 6.13
N THR A 98 -0.61 11.76 5.34
CA THR A 98 -1.38 12.53 4.35
C THR A 98 -1.92 11.62 3.24
N LEU A 99 -2.92 12.09 2.51
CA LEU A 99 -3.51 11.33 1.41
C LEU A 99 -2.57 11.26 0.20
N HIS A 100 -2.01 10.08 -0.06
CA HIS A 100 -0.99 9.85 -1.09
C HIS A 100 -1.29 8.60 -1.95
N GLN A 101 -0.38 8.36 -2.90
CA GLN A 101 -0.38 7.22 -3.82
C GLN A 101 1.05 6.68 -3.89
N ASP A 102 1.18 5.36 -3.85
CA ASP A 102 2.48 4.67 -3.86
C ASP A 102 2.91 4.32 -5.28
N ILE A 103 3.47 5.32 -5.98
CA ILE A 103 3.90 5.19 -7.37
C ILE A 103 5.42 5.31 -7.42
N TYR A 104 6.10 4.19 -7.66
CA TYR A 104 7.56 4.09 -7.52
C TYR A 104 8.30 3.70 -8.81
N GLY A 105 7.76 4.07 -9.96
CA GLY A 105 8.32 3.78 -11.28
C GLY A 105 7.22 3.54 -12.31
N ASP A 106 7.60 2.96 -13.44
CA ASP A 106 6.73 2.69 -14.58
C ASP A 106 5.90 1.40 -14.41
N ASN A 107 6.51 0.34 -13.88
CA ASN A 107 5.84 -0.92 -13.56
C ASN A 107 5.15 -0.81 -12.20
N VAL A 108 3.85 -0.50 -12.22
CA VAL A 108 3.02 -0.37 -11.02
C VAL A 108 1.93 -1.44 -11.04
N PHE A 109 1.90 -2.27 -9.99
CA PHE A 109 0.75 -3.15 -9.73
C PHE A 109 -0.43 -2.31 -9.19
N PRO A 110 -1.66 -2.46 -9.68
CA PRO A 110 -2.75 -1.54 -9.38
C PRO A 110 -3.31 -1.67 -7.95
N LEU A 111 -2.94 -2.75 -7.26
CA LEU A 111 -3.40 -3.08 -5.92
C LEU A 111 -2.22 -3.08 -4.96
N GLN A 112 -2.48 -2.75 -3.71
CA GLN A 112 -1.53 -2.95 -2.63
C GLN A 112 -2.26 -3.30 -1.35
N MET A 113 -1.51 -3.73 -0.35
CA MET A 113 -2.04 -4.25 0.90
C MET A 113 -1.39 -3.57 2.10
N ALA A 114 -2.17 -3.29 3.13
CA ALA A 114 -1.67 -2.88 4.44
C ALA A 114 -2.24 -3.80 5.51
N ILE A 115 -1.42 -4.17 6.50
CA ILE A 115 -1.78 -5.06 7.60
C ILE A 115 -1.56 -4.34 8.92
N LEU A 116 -2.60 -4.24 9.74
CA LEU A 116 -2.49 -3.67 11.08
C LEU A 116 -1.75 -4.65 11.99
N LEU A 117 -0.68 -4.20 12.64
CA LEU A 117 0.10 -5.03 13.57
C LEU A 117 -0.22 -4.75 15.04
N SER A 118 -0.56 -3.51 15.38
CA SER A 118 -0.94 -3.14 16.75
C SER A 118 -2.33 -3.64 17.11
N ASP A 119 -2.55 -3.94 18.39
CA ASP A 119 -3.90 -4.14 18.92
C ASP A 119 -4.67 -2.80 18.90
N PRO A 120 -5.87 -2.72 18.29
CA PRO A 120 -6.71 -1.52 18.34
C PRO A 120 -7.05 -1.02 19.76
N ALA A 121 -6.97 -1.88 20.79
CA ALA A 121 -7.16 -1.44 22.17
C ALA A 121 -6.04 -0.50 22.68
N ASP A 122 -4.86 -0.56 22.06
CA ASP A 122 -3.67 0.18 22.51
C ASP A 122 -3.57 1.61 21.93
N PHE A 123 -4.45 2.00 21.00
CA PHE A 123 -4.43 3.32 20.37
C PHE A 123 -5.82 3.87 20.06
N ASP A 124 -5.92 5.20 19.94
CA ASP A 124 -7.14 5.89 19.47
C ASP A 124 -6.85 6.69 18.21
N GLY A 125 -7.85 6.79 17.33
CA GLY A 125 -7.67 7.38 16.00
C GLY A 125 -6.78 6.49 15.13
N GLY A 126 -6.05 7.10 14.19
CA GLY A 126 -5.17 6.35 13.29
C GLY A 126 -5.93 5.39 12.37
N GLU A 127 -7.17 5.71 12.01
CA GLU A 127 -7.94 4.92 11.07
C GLU A 127 -7.30 4.93 9.68
N PHE A 128 -7.43 3.81 8.97
CA PHE A 128 -7.01 3.74 7.58
C PHE A 128 -8.04 4.44 6.69
N VAL A 129 -7.63 5.53 6.04
CA VAL A 129 -8.53 6.38 5.26
C VAL A 129 -8.26 6.22 3.78
N LEU A 130 -9.32 6.00 3.01
CA LEU A 130 -9.32 5.99 1.56
C LEU A 130 -10.17 7.15 1.05
N THR A 131 -9.68 7.92 0.09
CA THR A 131 -10.48 8.92 -0.61
C THR A 131 -10.60 8.58 -2.07
N GLU A 132 -11.84 8.51 -2.53
CA GLU A 132 -12.20 8.33 -3.92
C GLU A 132 -12.60 9.66 -4.55
N GLN A 133 -11.80 10.15 -5.49
CA GLN A 133 -12.13 11.33 -6.28
C GLN A 133 -13.04 10.92 -7.44
N ARG A 134 -14.28 11.40 -7.40
CA ARG A 134 -15.32 11.10 -8.38
C ARG A 134 -15.43 12.26 -9.37
N PRO A 135 -15.48 12.01 -10.70
CA PRO A 135 -15.56 13.08 -11.68
C PRO A 135 -16.74 14.03 -11.41
N ARG A 136 -16.45 15.33 -11.32
CA ARG A 136 -17.44 16.42 -11.10
C ARG A 136 -18.24 16.30 -9.79
N GLN A 137 -17.74 15.55 -8.81
CA GLN A 137 -18.36 15.40 -7.50
C GLN A 137 -17.31 15.60 -6.40
N GLN A 138 -17.79 15.87 -5.18
CA GLN A 138 -16.91 15.86 -4.01
C GLN A 138 -16.33 14.47 -3.77
N SER A 139 -15.09 14.44 -3.29
CA SER A 139 -14.41 13.20 -2.91
C SER A 139 -15.21 12.47 -1.84
N ARG A 140 -15.25 11.14 -1.95
CA ARG A 140 -15.86 10.28 -0.93
C ARG A 140 -14.77 9.65 -0.08
N ALA A 141 -14.81 9.90 1.22
CA ALA A 141 -13.97 9.20 2.18
C ALA A 141 -14.59 7.84 2.53
N ASN A 142 -13.75 6.82 2.67
CA ASN A 142 -14.06 5.54 3.29
C ASN A 142 -13.03 5.33 4.40
N VAL A 143 -13.51 4.92 5.56
CA VAL A 143 -12.67 4.64 6.72
C VAL A 143 -12.78 3.15 6.98
N VAL A 144 -11.64 2.47 6.99
CA VAL A 144 -11.57 1.02 7.20
C VAL A 144 -11.14 0.75 8.63
N GLN A 145 -12.01 0.10 9.39
CA GLN A 145 -11.72 -0.38 10.74
C GLN A 145 -11.04 -1.75 10.61
N LEU A 146 -9.87 -1.91 11.22
CA LEU A 146 -9.06 -3.12 11.16
C LEU A 146 -8.86 -3.64 12.58
N ALA A 147 -9.03 -4.96 12.78
CA ALA A 147 -8.51 -5.65 13.94
C ALA A 147 -7.00 -5.92 13.77
N GLN A 148 -6.35 -6.34 14.85
CA GLN A 148 -4.96 -6.79 14.77
C GLN A 148 -4.84 -7.98 13.81
N GLY A 149 -3.91 -7.88 12.85
CA GLY A 149 -3.69 -8.90 11.83
C GLY A 149 -4.58 -8.78 10.60
N ASP A 150 -5.61 -7.93 10.60
CA ASP A 150 -6.44 -7.71 9.43
C ASP A 150 -5.64 -7.03 8.30
N ALA A 151 -5.94 -7.44 7.07
CA ALA A 151 -5.40 -6.86 5.86
C ALA A 151 -6.46 -6.04 5.12
N VAL A 152 -6.11 -4.81 4.74
CA VAL A 152 -6.86 -4.03 3.75
C VAL A 152 -6.15 -4.09 2.41
N ILE A 153 -6.91 -4.43 1.35
CA ILE A 153 -6.43 -4.42 -0.04
C ILE A 153 -7.11 -3.27 -0.76
N PHE A 154 -6.32 -2.41 -1.40
CA PHE A 154 -6.83 -1.17 -1.96
C PHE A 154 -6.07 -0.77 -3.23
N ALA A 155 -6.67 0.12 -4.00
CA ALA A 155 -6.10 0.60 -5.26
C ALA A 155 -4.93 1.56 -5.00
N VAL A 156 -3.83 1.39 -5.72
CA VAL A 156 -2.63 2.26 -5.60
C VAL A 156 -2.92 3.67 -6.13
N ARG A 157 -3.61 3.77 -7.28
CA ARG A 157 -3.89 5.06 -7.94
C ARG A 157 -5.29 5.16 -8.48
N GLU A 158 -5.71 4.18 -9.28
CA GLU A 158 -6.99 4.21 -9.99
C GLU A 158 -7.66 2.85 -9.91
N ARG A 159 -8.99 2.83 -9.90
CA ARG A 159 -9.77 1.59 -10.03
C ARG A 159 -10.95 1.78 -10.99
N PRO A 160 -11.40 0.71 -11.67
CA PRO A 160 -12.63 0.75 -12.43
C PRO A 160 -13.85 0.82 -11.51
N VAL A 161 -14.85 1.59 -11.93
CA VAL A 161 -16.18 1.67 -11.32
C VAL A 161 -17.23 1.52 -12.41
N ARG A 162 -18.26 0.71 -12.14
CA ARG A 162 -19.42 0.58 -13.03
C ARG A 162 -20.28 1.83 -12.92
N GLY A 163 -20.50 2.52 -14.04
CA GLY A 163 -21.48 3.59 -14.18
C GLY A 163 -22.62 3.17 -15.12
N THR A 164 -23.58 4.08 -15.32
CA THR A 164 -24.75 3.83 -16.19
C THR A 164 -24.39 3.70 -17.67
N LYS A 165 -23.27 4.30 -18.11
CA LYS A 165 -22.77 4.29 -19.50
C LYS A 165 -21.57 3.35 -19.72
N GLY A 166 -21.30 2.47 -18.77
CA GLY A 166 -20.14 1.58 -18.77
C GLY A 166 -19.14 1.87 -17.65
N VAL A 167 -17.95 1.29 -17.76
CA VAL A 167 -16.90 1.42 -16.76
C VAL A 167 -16.19 2.76 -16.92
N TYR A 168 -15.98 3.47 -15.81
CA TYR A 168 -15.15 4.67 -15.75
C TYR A 168 -14.10 4.51 -14.64
N ARG A 169 -13.10 5.40 -14.64
CA ARG A 169 -12.00 5.38 -13.66
C ARG A 169 -12.24 6.40 -12.56
N VAL A 170 -11.91 6.01 -11.33
CA VAL A 170 -11.86 6.92 -10.18
C VAL A 170 -10.44 6.91 -9.61
N GLN A 171 -9.98 8.08 -9.15
CA GLN A 171 -8.69 8.19 -8.48
C GLN A 171 -8.86 7.85 -7.00
N HIS A 172 -7.95 7.03 -6.48
CA HIS A 172 -7.85 6.67 -5.07
C HIS A 172 -6.61 7.28 -4.46
N ARG A 173 -6.75 7.86 -3.27
CA ARG A 173 -5.63 8.17 -2.38
C ARG A 173 -5.90 7.49 -1.06
N HIS A 174 -4.85 7.23 -0.31
CA HIS A 174 -4.94 6.61 0.99
C HIS A 174 -4.03 7.31 2.00
N GLY A 175 -4.33 7.14 3.27
CA GLY A 175 -3.58 7.73 4.37
C GLY A 175 -4.05 7.16 5.69
N VAL A 176 -3.59 7.77 6.78
CA VAL A 176 -3.91 7.39 8.14
C VAL A 176 -4.30 8.67 8.87
N SER A 177 -5.47 8.65 9.51
CA SER A 177 -5.91 9.79 10.30
C SER A 177 -4.96 10.05 11.48
N ARG A 178 -5.20 11.15 12.21
CA ARG A 178 -4.39 11.47 13.37
C ARG A 178 -4.57 10.42 14.47
N LEU A 179 -3.47 9.93 15.02
CA LEU A 179 -3.49 9.18 16.27
C LEU A 179 -3.69 10.15 17.44
N HIS A 180 -4.63 9.85 18.30
CA HIS A 180 -4.88 10.63 19.51
C HIS A 180 -4.09 10.08 20.71
N ARG A 181 -3.98 8.76 20.82
CA ARG A 181 -3.24 8.07 21.89
C ARG A 181 -2.53 6.84 21.34
N GLY A 182 -1.46 6.42 22.00
CA GLY A 182 -0.86 5.10 21.80
C GLY A 182 0.19 5.05 20.69
N SER A 183 0.49 3.83 20.24
CA SER A 183 1.38 3.60 19.10
C SER A 183 0.80 2.56 18.16
N ARG A 184 0.85 2.88 16.86
CA ARG A 184 0.28 2.06 15.80
C ARG A 184 1.36 1.62 14.82
N PHE A 185 1.49 0.31 14.67
CA PHE A 185 2.35 -0.32 13.69
C PHE A 185 1.53 -0.91 12.55
N THR A 186 2.01 -0.75 11.33
CA THR A 186 1.40 -1.32 10.13
C THR A 186 2.49 -1.79 9.19
N VAL A 187 2.27 -2.89 8.49
CA VAL A 187 3.13 -3.31 7.39
C VAL A 187 2.43 -3.04 6.07
N GLY A 188 3.12 -2.33 5.18
CA GLY A 188 2.71 -2.13 3.79
C GLY A 188 3.36 -3.18 2.90
N VAL A 189 2.55 -3.81 2.04
CA VAL A 189 2.99 -4.81 1.07
C VAL A 189 2.61 -4.31 -0.32
N ILE A 190 3.62 -3.81 -1.03
CA ILE A 190 3.54 -3.37 -2.42
C ILE A 190 4.15 -4.46 -3.31
N PHE A 191 3.51 -4.76 -4.44
CA PHE A 191 3.86 -5.93 -5.25
C PHE A 191 4.86 -5.68 -6.38
N HIS A 192 5.22 -4.43 -6.66
CA HIS A 192 6.29 -4.06 -7.60
C HIS A 192 7.49 -3.50 -6.84
N ASP A 193 8.69 -3.60 -7.40
CA ASP A 193 9.87 -2.91 -6.86
C ASP A 193 9.95 -1.47 -7.39
N ALA A 194 10.76 -0.63 -6.74
CA ALA A 194 10.92 0.78 -7.05
C ALA A 194 12.21 1.06 -7.85
N ALA A 195 12.19 2.08 -8.71
CA ALA A 195 13.35 2.62 -9.45
C ALA A 195 14.39 3.19 -8.50
#